data_AF-B6Q3U2-F1
#
_entry.id   AF-B6Q3U2-F1
#
_cell.length_a   1.000
_cell.length_b   1.000
_cell.length_c   1.000
_cell.angle_alpha   90.00
_cell.angle_beta   90.00
_cell.angle_gamma   90.00
#
_symmetry.space_group_name_H-M   'P 1'
#
loop_
_entity.id
_entity.type
_entity.pdbx_description
1 polymer ?
#
loop_
_entity_poly.entity_id
_entity_poly.type
_entity_poly.pdbx_seq_one_letter_code
_entity_poly.pdbx_strand_id
1 'polypeptide(L)'
;MFAMYLDIQKGLVIEDMDAQEVMGRWKSFIKKWNRGELAEGWYDSATFEKAKGSLNDIRTAHNREMNKSLNQVGQLSDNDDMGNNKGDVPMAENDDDNGDDEEDYGPRLPSGGVTSRGALFGPTIPNIQDLELRREQALADAEVARLDARAQYKQENSSHKTHLRAFEDEVAPRAEPGTHERKMEKKREKAAANREFASGRRGGSPTMDDAPDSELMGGGGDDNLSALKRAKEQEARKKNEREMRREEILRARKAEREERLAEYKKKEEETMGWLKALAKQRFG
;
A
#
# COMPACT_ATOMS: atom_id res chain seq x y z
N MET A 1 18.48 9.36 2.81
CA MET A 1 18.54 10.10 1.52
C MET A 1 17.67 9.49 0.44
N PHE A 2 17.89 8.24 0.03
CA PHE A 2 17.07 7.57 -0.99
C PHE A 2 15.57 7.50 -0.67
N ALA A 3 15.19 7.26 0.58
CA ALA A 3 13.79 7.26 0.98
C ALA A 3 13.12 8.62 0.73
N MET A 4 13.73 9.74 1.17
CA MET A 4 13.26 11.10 0.84
C MET A 4 13.24 11.36 -0.67
N TYR A 5 14.19 10.82 -1.42
CA TYR A 5 14.22 10.95 -2.88
C TYR A 5 13.02 10.28 -3.54
N LEU A 6 12.65 9.08 -3.09
CA LEU A 6 11.45 8.40 -3.58
C LEU A 6 10.19 9.15 -3.18
N ASP A 7 10.12 9.62 -1.94
CA ASP A 7 8.95 10.33 -1.41
C ASP A 7 8.73 11.66 -2.16
N ILE A 8 9.73 12.54 -2.16
CA ILE A 8 9.61 13.89 -2.73
C ILE A 8 9.57 13.87 -4.27
N GLN A 9 10.44 13.11 -4.93
CA GLN A 9 10.57 13.19 -6.39
C GLN A 9 9.67 12.19 -7.11
N LYS A 10 9.31 11.09 -6.46
CA LYS A 10 8.55 10.01 -7.08
C LYS A 10 7.18 9.80 -6.43
N GLY A 11 6.88 10.43 -5.29
CA GLY A 11 5.63 10.23 -4.57
C GLY A 11 5.44 8.80 -4.13
N LEU A 12 6.54 8.07 -3.88
CA LEU A 12 6.54 6.66 -3.53
C LEU A 12 7.16 6.46 -2.17
N VAL A 13 6.42 5.79 -1.30
CA VAL A 13 6.88 5.39 0.02
C VAL A 13 7.62 4.06 -0.11
N ILE A 14 8.78 3.96 0.55
CA ILE A 14 9.64 2.78 0.46
C ILE A 14 8.97 1.52 1.07
N GLU A 15 8.07 1.72 2.03
CA GLU A 15 7.35 0.66 2.77
C GLU A 15 6.24 -0.01 1.95
N ASP A 16 5.72 0.70 0.92
CA ASP A 16 4.66 0.20 0.03
C ASP A 16 5.20 -0.63 -1.13
N MET A 17 6.53 -0.68 -1.31
CA MET A 17 7.19 -1.28 -2.45
C MET A 17 7.78 -2.66 -2.14
N ASP A 18 7.78 -3.54 -3.14
CA ASP A 18 8.44 -4.84 -3.06
C ASP A 18 9.98 -4.71 -3.03
N ALA A 19 10.66 -5.62 -2.33
CA ALA A 19 12.11 -5.60 -2.13
C ALA A 19 12.90 -5.60 -3.46
N GLN A 20 12.41 -6.33 -4.47
CA GLN A 20 13.03 -6.33 -5.81
C GLN A 20 12.90 -4.97 -6.50
N GLU A 21 11.75 -4.30 -6.35
CA GLU A 21 11.53 -2.96 -6.91
C GLU A 21 12.38 -1.91 -6.20
N VAL A 22 12.45 -1.98 -4.86
CA VAL A 22 13.33 -1.13 -4.03
C VAL A 22 14.78 -1.26 -4.51
N MET A 23 15.27 -2.49 -4.71
CA MET A 23 16.65 -2.73 -5.14
C MET A 23 16.94 -2.24 -6.56
N GLY A 24 16.00 -2.40 -7.49
CA GLY A 24 16.11 -1.86 -8.85
C GLY A 24 16.14 -0.33 -8.90
N ARG A 25 15.32 0.31 -8.07
CA ARG A 25 15.28 1.77 -7.93
C ARG A 25 16.49 2.31 -7.20
N TRP A 26 16.98 1.59 -6.18
CA TRP A 26 18.23 1.92 -5.48
C TRP A 26 19.41 1.91 -6.44
N LYS A 27 19.55 0.86 -7.27
CA LYS A 27 20.61 0.79 -8.30
C LYS A 27 20.54 1.98 -9.26
N SER A 28 19.33 2.33 -9.71
CA SER A 28 19.11 3.48 -10.59
C SER A 28 19.43 4.82 -9.91
N PHE A 29 19.08 4.96 -8.64
CA PHE A 29 19.40 6.13 -7.82
C PHE A 29 20.90 6.27 -7.63
N ILE A 30 21.60 5.22 -7.18
CA ILE A 30 23.05 5.24 -6.98
C ILE A 30 23.79 5.54 -8.28
N LYS A 31 23.34 4.96 -9.41
CA LYS A 31 23.95 5.26 -10.71
C LYS A 31 23.84 6.74 -11.07
N LYS A 32 22.72 7.39 -10.77
CA LYS A 32 22.55 8.84 -11.01
C LYS A 32 23.28 9.68 -9.96
N TRP A 33 23.28 9.22 -8.71
CA TRP A 33 24.00 9.84 -7.60
C TRP A 33 25.49 9.94 -7.89
N ASN A 34 26.10 8.82 -8.28
CA ASN A 34 27.52 8.72 -8.61
C ASN A 34 27.90 9.52 -9.86
N ARG A 35 26.93 9.83 -10.75
CA ARG A 35 27.16 10.64 -11.95
C ARG A 35 26.89 12.13 -11.76
N GLY A 36 26.44 12.57 -10.59
CA GLY A 36 26.09 13.97 -10.37
C GLY A 36 24.81 14.41 -11.10
N GLU A 37 24.00 13.47 -11.59
CA GLU A 37 22.83 13.76 -12.44
C GLU A 37 21.56 14.10 -11.61
N LEU A 38 21.64 14.05 -10.27
CA LEU A 38 20.55 14.53 -9.42
C LEU A 38 20.57 16.05 -9.38
N ALA A 39 19.40 16.66 -9.14
CA ALA A 39 19.34 18.10 -8.94
C ALA A 39 20.28 18.51 -7.80
N GLU A 40 21.00 19.62 -7.97
CA GLU A 40 22.09 20.08 -7.10
C GLU A 40 21.71 20.12 -5.60
N GLY A 41 20.45 20.47 -5.30
CA GLY A 41 19.92 20.47 -3.93
C GLY A 41 19.90 19.10 -3.24
N TRP A 42 20.04 17.97 -3.95
CA TRP A 42 20.18 16.64 -3.34
C TRP A 42 21.60 16.38 -2.82
N TYR A 43 22.60 17.15 -3.26
CA TYR A 43 23.98 17.04 -2.78
C TYR A 43 24.29 18.03 -1.65
N ASP A 44 23.33 18.89 -1.30
CA ASP A 44 23.49 19.86 -0.22
C ASP A 44 23.48 19.18 1.17
N SER A 45 24.29 19.69 2.08
CA SER A 45 24.40 19.17 3.46
C SER A 45 23.09 19.33 4.23
N ALA A 46 22.35 20.41 3.95
CA ALA A 46 21.06 20.67 4.58
C ALA A 46 19.98 19.62 4.21
N THR A 47 19.98 19.10 2.99
CA THR A 47 19.03 18.05 2.58
C THR A 47 19.43 16.68 3.12
N PHE A 48 20.74 16.44 3.26
CA PHE A 48 21.25 15.25 3.95
C PHE A 48 20.85 15.22 5.44
N GLU A 49 20.95 16.35 6.15
CA GLU A 49 20.54 16.46 7.54
C GLU A 49 19.03 16.23 7.72
N LYS A 50 18.20 16.81 6.86
CA LYS A 50 16.75 16.56 6.83
C LYS A 50 16.44 15.08 6.60
N ALA A 51 17.17 14.43 5.70
CA ALA A 51 16.99 13.00 5.43
C ALA A 51 17.43 12.10 6.59
N LYS A 52 18.39 12.55 7.40
CA LYS A 52 18.80 11.87 8.63
C LYS A 52 17.78 12.06 9.75
N GLY A 53 17.25 13.28 9.90
CA GLY A 53 16.18 13.61 10.86
C GLY A 53 14.91 12.80 10.61
N SER A 54 14.41 12.80 9.38
CA SER A 54 13.22 12.04 8.98
C SER A 54 13.34 10.54 9.29
N LEU A 55 14.53 9.94 9.11
CA LEU A 55 14.75 8.52 9.41
C LEU A 55 14.78 8.23 10.92
N ASN A 56 15.25 9.18 11.72
CA ASN A 56 15.18 9.11 13.18
C ASN A 56 13.73 9.27 13.69
N ASP A 57 12.94 10.15 13.08
CA ASP A 57 11.53 10.34 13.42
C ASP A 57 10.72 9.07 13.13
N ILE A 58 10.94 8.44 11.97
CA ILE A 58 10.32 7.15 11.60
C ILE A 58 10.72 6.05 12.60
N ARG A 59 12.01 5.95 12.95
CA ARG A 59 12.47 4.98 13.97
C ARG A 59 11.85 5.23 15.35
N THR A 60 11.71 6.49 15.73
CA THR A 60 11.13 6.87 17.04
C THR A 60 9.62 6.61 17.06
N ALA A 61 8.92 6.88 15.95
CA ALA A 61 7.52 6.56 15.78
C ALA A 61 7.28 5.04 15.83
N HIS A 62 8.09 4.26 15.10
CA HIS A 62 8.00 2.80 15.10
C HIS A 62 8.30 2.20 16.49
N ASN A 63 9.32 2.70 17.20
CA ASN A 63 9.60 2.29 18.58
C ASN A 63 8.47 2.68 19.54
N ARG A 64 7.84 3.86 19.35
CA ARG A 64 6.71 4.29 20.18
C ARG A 64 5.48 3.41 19.94
N GLU A 65 5.24 3.00 18.70
CA GLU A 65 4.15 2.10 18.32
C GLU A 65 4.37 0.67 18.85
N MET A 66 5.59 0.14 18.73
CA MET A 66 6.01 -1.13 19.34
C MET A 66 5.80 -1.12 20.87
N ASN A 67 6.22 -0.04 21.55
CA ASN A 67 6.02 0.10 23.00
C ASN A 67 4.55 0.25 23.39
N LYS A 68 3.72 0.87 22.54
CA LYS A 68 2.27 0.98 22.75
C LYS A 68 1.58 -0.38 22.59
N SER A 69 2.01 -1.17 21.62
CA SER A 69 1.54 -2.55 21.42
C SER A 69 1.93 -3.46 22.59
N LEU A 70 3.16 -3.32 23.11
CA LEU A 70 3.61 -4.08 24.29
C LEU A 70 2.84 -3.70 25.57
N ASN A 71 2.56 -2.41 25.79
CA ASN A 71 1.76 -1.94 26.93
C ASN A 71 0.27 -2.32 26.82
N GLN A 72 -0.25 -2.52 25.61
CA GLN A 72 -1.62 -2.98 25.41
C GLN A 72 -1.79 -4.48 25.72
N VAL A 73 -0.73 -5.28 25.55
CA VAL A 73 -0.71 -6.70 25.95
C VAL A 73 -0.49 -6.87 27.47
N GLY A 74 0.17 -5.90 28.13
CA GLY A 74 0.39 -5.91 29.59
C GLY A 74 -0.84 -5.54 30.45
N GLN A 75 -1.87 -4.93 29.88
CA GLN A 75 -3.07 -4.48 30.64
C GLN A 75 -4.16 -5.56 30.84
N LEU A 76 -3.97 -6.79 30.35
CA LEU A 76 -4.87 -7.92 30.62
C LEU A 76 -4.36 -8.86 31.73
N SER A 77 -3.29 -8.49 32.44
CA SER A 77 -2.65 -9.33 33.47
C SER A 77 -2.39 -8.58 34.78
N ASP A 78 -3.21 -7.61 35.16
CA ASP A 78 -3.11 -6.93 36.45
C ASP A 78 -4.48 -6.89 37.11
N ASN A 79 -4.84 -7.99 37.77
CA ASN A 79 -5.97 -8.07 38.69
C ASN A 79 -5.78 -9.18 39.73
N ASP A 80 -4.55 -9.40 40.19
CA ASP A 80 -4.32 -10.14 41.44
C ASP A 80 -3.36 -9.35 42.33
N ASP A 81 -4.02 -8.53 43.15
CA ASP A 81 -3.55 -7.94 44.40
C ASP A 81 -2.90 -9.02 45.29
N MET A 82 -1.56 -9.02 45.36
CA MET A 82 -0.82 -9.77 46.38
C MET A 82 -0.16 -8.79 47.33
N GLY A 83 -0.95 -8.43 48.33
CA GLY A 83 -0.52 -7.82 49.57
C GLY A 83 0.64 -8.59 50.21
N ASN A 84 1.71 -7.84 50.39
CA ASN A 84 2.82 -8.08 51.29
C ASN A 84 2.34 -8.55 52.69
N ASN A 85 2.59 -9.81 53.08
CA ASN A 85 2.66 -10.14 54.50
C ASN A 85 3.54 -11.37 54.81
N LYS A 86 4.55 -11.12 55.65
CA LYS A 86 5.35 -12.11 56.37
C LYS A 86 4.50 -12.72 57.48
N GLY A 87 4.64 -14.01 57.76
CA GLY A 87 4.21 -14.56 59.05
C GLY A 87 3.91 -16.05 59.06
N ASP A 88 4.82 -16.79 59.69
CA ASP A 88 4.62 -17.98 60.53
C ASP A 88 3.95 -19.26 60.03
N VAL A 89 4.65 -20.36 60.34
CA VAL A 89 4.20 -21.75 60.27
C VAL A 89 3.66 -22.12 61.65
N PRO A 90 2.48 -22.76 61.74
CA PRO A 90 2.39 -24.00 62.52
C PRO A 90 1.50 -25.04 61.80
N MET A 91 1.97 -26.28 61.63
CA MET A 91 1.86 -27.42 62.55
C MET A 91 0.45 -28.04 62.52
N ALA A 92 0.45 -29.32 62.13
CA ALA A 92 -0.72 -30.16 61.97
C ALA A 92 -1.43 -30.46 63.29
N GLU A 93 -2.75 -30.39 63.28
CA GLU A 93 -3.62 -31.10 64.21
C GLU A 93 -4.48 -32.09 63.43
N ASN A 94 -4.42 -33.34 63.87
CA ASN A 94 -5.41 -34.35 63.56
C ASN A 94 -6.70 -33.95 64.27
N ASP A 95 -7.83 -34.02 63.58
CA ASP A 95 -9.09 -34.35 64.24
C ASP A 95 -9.92 -35.24 63.31
N ASP A 96 -10.42 -36.29 63.94
CA ASP A 96 -11.16 -37.42 63.40
C ASP A 96 -12.62 -37.17 63.78
N ASP A 97 -13.54 -37.02 62.82
CA ASP A 97 -14.94 -37.36 63.10
C ASP A 97 -15.73 -37.76 61.86
N ASN A 98 -16.56 -38.76 62.10
CA ASN A 98 -17.33 -39.58 61.18
C ASN A 98 -18.58 -38.86 60.67
N GLY A 99 -19.08 -39.29 59.51
CA GLY A 99 -20.36 -38.82 58.98
C GLY A 99 -20.78 -39.53 57.69
N ASP A 100 -21.39 -40.69 57.89
CA ASP A 100 -22.15 -41.55 56.97
C ASP A 100 -22.89 -40.85 55.82
N ASP A 101 -22.76 -41.48 54.64
CA ASP A 101 -23.78 -41.83 53.65
C ASP A 101 -24.62 -40.79 52.86
N GLU A 102 -24.90 -41.21 51.61
CA GLU A 102 -25.98 -40.81 50.69
C GLU A 102 -25.74 -39.65 49.70
N GLU A 103 -25.27 -39.97 48.48
CA GLU A 103 -26.04 -39.86 47.22
C GLU A 103 -25.13 -39.97 45.98
N ASP A 104 -25.01 -41.21 45.51
CA ASP A 104 -24.46 -41.57 44.19
C ASP A 104 -25.47 -41.20 43.11
N TYR A 105 -25.36 -40.00 42.54
CA TYR A 105 -26.09 -39.63 41.33
C TYR A 105 -25.19 -38.95 40.29
N GLY A 106 -24.41 -39.78 39.57
CA GLY A 106 -23.66 -39.39 38.39
C GLY A 106 -22.85 -40.56 37.82
N PRO A 107 -22.63 -40.66 36.50
CA PRO A 107 -21.88 -41.78 35.92
C PRO A 107 -20.44 -41.82 36.46
N ARG A 108 -20.08 -42.91 37.12
CA ARG A 108 -18.77 -43.13 37.74
C ARG A 108 -17.67 -43.19 36.66
N LEU A 109 -16.70 -42.29 36.75
CA LEU A 109 -15.49 -42.30 35.93
C LEU A 109 -14.61 -43.51 36.28
N PRO A 110 -13.86 -44.08 35.32
CA PRO A 110 -13.12 -45.32 35.53
C PRO A 110 -12.00 -45.12 36.57
N SER A 111 -12.23 -45.69 37.76
CA SER A 111 -11.26 -45.81 38.84
C SER A 111 -10.39 -47.04 38.59
N GLY A 112 -9.20 -46.82 38.02
CA GLY A 112 -8.08 -47.75 38.05
C GLY A 112 -6.99 -47.18 38.95
N GLY A 113 -6.73 -47.84 40.08
CA GLY A 113 -5.86 -47.34 41.14
C GLY A 113 -4.35 -47.53 40.92
N VAL A 114 -3.62 -46.98 41.90
CA VAL A 114 -2.19 -47.17 42.27
C VAL A 114 -1.21 -46.08 41.81
N THR A 115 -1.00 -45.14 42.74
CA THR A 115 0.28 -44.54 43.16
C THR A 115 1.40 -44.38 42.12
N SER A 116 1.55 -43.16 41.62
CA SER A 116 2.85 -42.49 41.46
C SER A 116 2.56 -41.06 41.05
N ARG A 117 2.98 -40.09 41.88
CA ARG A 117 3.11 -38.66 41.59
C ARG A 117 2.38 -38.24 40.31
N GLY A 118 1.07 -38.02 40.40
CA GLY A 118 0.30 -37.48 39.29
C GLY A 118 1.00 -36.21 38.85
N ALA A 119 1.62 -36.24 37.68
CA ALA A 119 2.13 -35.05 37.06
C ALA A 119 0.95 -34.10 37.02
N LEU A 120 1.08 -32.97 37.71
CA LEU A 120 0.21 -31.83 37.49
C LEU A 120 0.37 -31.53 36.00
N PHE A 121 -0.52 -32.07 35.17
CA PHE A 121 -0.60 -31.75 33.75
C PHE A 121 -1.16 -30.33 33.67
N GLY A 122 -0.33 -29.37 34.08
CA GLY A 122 -0.50 -27.97 33.70
C GLY A 122 -0.35 -27.87 32.18
N PRO A 123 -0.77 -26.74 31.58
CA PRO A 123 -0.63 -26.50 30.15
C PRO A 123 0.78 -26.90 29.72
N THR A 124 0.86 -27.91 28.85
CA THR A 124 2.13 -28.41 28.34
C THR A 124 2.90 -27.23 27.79
N ILE A 125 4.12 -27.03 28.27
CA ILE A 125 4.96 -25.92 27.81
C ILE A 125 5.04 -26.05 26.28
N PRO A 126 4.61 -25.04 25.51
CA PRO A 126 4.55 -25.13 24.07
C PRO A 126 5.93 -25.48 23.54
N ASN A 127 5.97 -26.47 22.65
CA ASN A 127 7.21 -26.88 22.01
C ASN A 127 7.72 -25.76 21.09
N ILE A 128 8.99 -25.81 20.72
CA ILE A 128 9.60 -24.89 19.74
C ILE A 128 8.78 -24.90 18.43
N GLN A 129 8.29 -26.08 18.03
CA GLN A 129 7.40 -26.24 16.88
C GLN A 129 6.06 -25.50 17.04
N ASP A 130 5.48 -25.51 18.24
CA ASP A 130 4.22 -24.80 18.51
C ASP A 130 4.43 -23.28 18.50
N LEU A 131 5.59 -22.81 18.98
CA LEU A 131 5.98 -21.41 18.91
C LEU A 131 6.25 -20.94 17.47
N GLU A 132 6.88 -21.79 16.64
CA GLU A 132 7.07 -21.53 15.22
C GLU A 132 5.74 -21.47 14.47
N LEU A 133 4.84 -22.42 14.72
CA LEU A 133 3.50 -22.43 14.13
C LEU A 133 2.70 -21.17 14.51
N ARG A 134 2.76 -20.75 15.78
CA ARG A 134 2.10 -19.51 16.22
C ARG A 134 2.66 -18.27 15.53
N ARG A 135 3.98 -18.23 15.28
CA ARG A 135 4.61 -17.12 14.53
C ARG A 135 4.18 -17.13 13.08
N GLU A 136 4.14 -18.29 12.44
CA GLU A 136 3.69 -18.42 11.05
C GLU A 136 2.22 -18.01 10.89
N GLN A 137 1.34 -18.44 11.80
CA GLN A 137 -0.06 -18.03 11.84
C GLN A 137 -0.19 -16.51 11.99
N ALA A 138 0.55 -15.90 12.91
CA ALA A 138 0.52 -14.44 13.09
C ALA A 138 1.00 -13.67 11.84
N LEU A 139 1.96 -14.21 11.09
CA LEU A 139 2.40 -13.64 9.82
C LEU A 139 1.34 -13.78 8.73
N ALA A 140 0.74 -14.97 8.60
CA ALA A 140 -0.32 -15.23 7.64
C ALA A 140 -1.54 -14.33 7.90
N ASP A 141 -1.96 -14.20 9.16
CA ASP A 141 -3.06 -13.32 9.56
C ASP A 141 -2.75 -11.84 9.26
N ALA A 142 -1.51 -11.40 9.48
CA ALA A 142 -1.09 -10.04 9.13
C ALA A 142 -1.13 -9.80 7.62
N GLU A 143 -0.75 -10.78 6.81
CA GLU A 143 -0.85 -10.69 5.35
C GLU A 143 -2.31 -10.61 4.88
N VAL A 144 -3.18 -11.47 5.41
CA VAL A 144 -4.61 -11.47 5.11
C VAL A 144 -5.23 -10.13 5.50
N ALA A 145 -4.95 -9.61 6.70
CA ALA A 145 -5.46 -8.31 7.14
C ALA A 145 -5.06 -7.16 6.20
N ARG A 146 -3.82 -7.19 5.65
CA ARG A 146 -3.36 -6.19 4.67
C ARG A 146 -4.10 -6.30 3.34
N LEU A 147 -4.35 -7.52 2.87
CA LEU A 147 -5.09 -7.76 1.62
C LEU A 147 -6.56 -7.34 1.77
N ASP A 148 -7.17 -7.67 2.91
CA ASP A 148 -8.55 -7.30 3.22
C ASP A 148 -8.73 -5.80 3.35
N ALA A 149 -7.82 -5.10 4.05
CA ALA A 149 -7.83 -3.63 4.11
C ALA A 149 -7.75 -3.00 2.72
N ARG A 150 -6.92 -3.55 1.82
CA ARG A 150 -6.83 -3.08 0.43
C ARG A 150 -8.10 -3.38 -0.37
N ALA A 151 -8.71 -4.54 -0.16
CA ALA A 151 -9.96 -4.91 -0.82
C ALA A 151 -11.11 -4.01 -0.37
N GLN A 152 -11.22 -3.75 0.95
CA GLN A 152 -12.19 -2.84 1.54
C GLN A 152 -12.04 -1.42 0.98
N TYR A 153 -10.82 -0.86 0.99
CA TYR A 153 -10.57 0.47 0.41
C TYR A 153 -10.98 0.56 -1.07
N LYS A 154 -10.70 -0.49 -1.85
CA LYS A 154 -11.10 -0.55 -3.26
C LYS A 154 -12.63 -0.63 -3.40
N GLN A 155 -13.29 -1.40 -2.54
CA GLN A 155 -14.75 -1.53 -2.52
C GLN A 155 -15.41 -0.21 -2.15
N GLU A 156 -14.93 0.49 -1.12
CA GLU A 156 -15.40 1.81 -0.70
C GLU A 156 -15.23 2.86 -1.79
N ASN A 157 -14.07 2.90 -2.44
CA ASN A 157 -13.85 3.84 -3.54
C ASN A 157 -14.75 3.50 -4.75
N SER A 158 -14.96 2.20 -5.01
CA SER A 158 -15.88 1.76 -6.07
C SER A 158 -17.32 2.14 -5.74
N SER A 159 -17.79 1.91 -4.51
CA SER A 159 -19.16 2.23 -4.08
C SER A 159 -19.40 3.73 -4.06
N HIS A 160 -18.42 4.52 -3.60
CA HIS A 160 -18.48 5.98 -3.66
C HIS A 160 -18.57 6.48 -5.10
N LYS A 161 -17.77 5.92 -6.01
CA LYS A 161 -17.84 6.26 -7.43
C LYS A 161 -19.16 5.87 -8.08
N THR A 162 -19.74 4.72 -7.72
CA THR A 162 -21.07 4.35 -8.21
C THR A 162 -22.15 5.28 -7.67
N HIS A 163 -22.05 5.68 -6.40
CA HIS A 163 -22.98 6.61 -5.79
C HIS A 163 -22.92 8.00 -6.44
N LEU A 164 -21.72 8.53 -6.70
CA LEU A 164 -21.55 9.79 -7.43
C LEU A 164 -22.13 9.72 -8.83
N ARG A 165 -21.93 8.62 -9.56
CA ARG A 165 -22.53 8.42 -10.88
C ARG A 165 -24.06 8.40 -10.83
N ALA A 166 -24.63 7.69 -9.87
CA ALA A 166 -26.08 7.66 -9.69
C ALA A 166 -26.64 9.07 -9.37
N PHE A 167 -25.95 9.83 -8.53
CA PHE A 167 -26.31 11.21 -8.23
C PHE A 167 -26.18 12.12 -9.47
N GLU A 168 -25.13 11.96 -10.27
CA GLU A 168 -24.98 12.67 -11.55
C GLU A 168 -26.14 12.36 -12.51
N ASP A 169 -26.56 11.09 -12.60
CA ASP A 169 -27.68 10.66 -13.43
C ASP A 169 -29.04 11.26 -12.98
N GLU A 170 -29.20 11.51 -11.67
CA GLU A 170 -30.40 12.14 -11.09
C GLU A 170 -30.39 13.68 -11.24
N VAL A 171 -29.22 14.32 -11.13
CA VAL A 171 -29.08 15.79 -11.18
C VAL A 171 -29.03 16.33 -12.61
N ALA A 172 -28.48 15.58 -13.56
CA ALA A 172 -28.42 15.94 -14.96
C ALA A 172 -29.28 14.98 -15.79
N PRO A 173 -30.56 15.29 -16.08
CA PRO A 173 -31.33 14.49 -17.01
C PRO A 173 -30.58 14.41 -18.34
N ARG A 174 -30.46 13.18 -18.89
CA ARG A 174 -29.74 12.87 -20.13
C ARG A 174 -29.94 13.95 -21.19
N ALA A 175 -28.83 14.43 -21.74
CA ALA A 175 -28.83 15.55 -22.68
C ALA A 175 -29.84 15.36 -23.83
N GLU A 176 -30.52 16.45 -24.18
CA GLU A 176 -31.57 16.49 -25.20
C GLU A 176 -31.12 15.77 -26.51
N PRO A 177 -32.01 15.00 -27.15
CA PRO A 177 -31.70 14.29 -28.39
C PRO A 177 -31.13 15.22 -29.48
N GLY A 178 -29.83 15.12 -29.75
CA GLY A 178 -29.17 15.84 -30.86
C GLY A 178 -27.94 16.65 -30.50
N THR A 179 -27.67 16.88 -29.20
CA THR A 179 -26.48 17.63 -28.75
C THR A 179 -25.18 16.84 -28.91
N HIS A 180 -24.05 17.56 -28.97
CA HIS A 180 -22.71 16.94 -29.00
C HIS A 180 -22.45 16.08 -27.76
N GLU A 181 -23.00 16.49 -26.63
CA GLU A 181 -22.94 15.77 -25.36
C GLU A 181 -23.55 14.37 -25.47
N ARG A 182 -24.75 14.23 -26.05
CA ARG A 182 -25.38 12.93 -26.29
C ARG A 182 -24.59 12.05 -27.28
N LYS A 183 -23.92 12.64 -28.26
CA LYS A 183 -23.03 11.88 -29.18
C LYS A 183 -21.81 11.34 -28.43
N MET A 184 -21.26 12.12 -27.51
CA MET A 184 -20.11 11.72 -26.69
C MET A 184 -20.50 10.71 -25.61
N GLU A 185 -21.67 10.87 -25.00
CA GLU A 185 -22.27 9.91 -24.07
C GLU A 185 -22.52 8.56 -24.77
N LYS A 186 -23.21 8.54 -25.92
CA LYS A 186 -23.41 7.32 -26.72
C LYS A 186 -22.09 6.64 -27.13
N LYS A 187 -21.04 7.42 -27.39
CA LYS A 187 -19.70 6.88 -27.67
C LYS A 187 -19.06 6.28 -26.42
N ARG A 188 -19.21 6.93 -25.26
CA ARG A 188 -18.73 6.43 -23.97
C ARG A 188 -19.48 5.16 -23.54
N GLU A 189 -20.80 5.12 -23.69
CA GLU A 189 -21.64 3.94 -23.44
C GLU A 189 -21.22 2.76 -24.31
N LYS A 190 -21.05 2.97 -25.63
CA LYS A 190 -20.55 1.92 -26.53
C LYS A 190 -19.15 1.45 -26.15
N ALA A 191 -18.27 2.37 -25.75
CA ALA A 191 -16.92 2.01 -25.31
C ALA A 191 -16.94 1.25 -23.97
N ALA A 192 -17.83 1.61 -23.05
CA ALA A 192 -18.04 0.92 -21.78
C ALA A 192 -18.59 -0.48 -22.02
N ALA A 193 -19.65 -0.64 -22.83
CA ALA A 193 -20.22 -1.93 -23.21
C ALA A 193 -19.19 -2.83 -23.90
N ASN A 194 -18.37 -2.28 -24.81
CA ASN A 194 -17.29 -3.04 -25.44
C ASN A 194 -16.22 -3.47 -24.43
N ARG A 195 -15.92 -2.63 -23.44
CA ARG A 195 -14.96 -2.95 -22.38
C ARG A 195 -15.51 -4.01 -21.43
N GLU A 196 -16.77 -3.91 -21.06
CA GLU A 196 -17.49 -4.90 -20.25
C GLU A 196 -17.54 -6.25 -20.96
N PHE A 197 -17.90 -6.27 -22.25
CA PHE A 197 -17.89 -7.47 -23.07
C PHE A 197 -16.48 -8.08 -23.20
N ALA A 198 -15.45 -7.25 -23.39
CA ALA A 198 -14.06 -7.71 -23.43
C ALA A 198 -13.57 -8.25 -22.07
N SER A 199 -14.00 -7.63 -20.95
CA SER A 199 -13.69 -8.13 -19.61
C SER A 199 -14.42 -9.43 -19.28
N GLY A 200 -15.67 -9.59 -19.71
CA GLY A 200 -16.43 -10.83 -19.57
C GLY A 200 -15.79 -11.99 -20.33
N ARG A 201 -15.27 -11.74 -21.54
CA ARG A 201 -14.51 -12.76 -22.31
C ARG A 201 -13.16 -13.15 -21.69
N ARG A 202 -12.53 -12.26 -20.92
CA ARG A 202 -11.26 -12.57 -20.22
C ARG A 202 -11.47 -13.14 -18.82
N GLY A 203 -12.71 -13.18 -18.33
CA GLY A 203 -13.03 -13.48 -16.93
C GLY A 203 -13.79 -14.78 -16.67
N GLY A 204 -14.08 -15.61 -17.67
CA GLY A 204 -14.80 -16.87 -17.41
C GLY A 204 -15.23 -17.65 -18.64
N SER A 205 -14.31 -18.39 -19.26
CA SER A 205 -14.63 -19.53 -20.11
C SER A 205 -13.77 -20.72 -19.68
N PRO A 206 -14.33 -21.81 -19.15
CA PRO A 206 -13.61 -23.04 -18.78
C PRO A 206 -13.03 -23.85 -19.95
N THR A 207 -12.81 -23.25 -21.11
CA THR A 207 -12.47 -23.94 -22.38
C THR A 207 -11.35 -23.21 -23.13
N MET A 208 -10.35 -22.75 -22.40
CA MET A 208 -9.14 -22.16 -22.99
C MET A 208 -7.90 -22.94 -22.54
N ASP A 209 -8.03 -24.28 -22.56
CA ASP A 209 -6.93 -25.24 -22.41
C ASP A 209 -6.41 -25.76 -23.77
N ASP A 210 -6.93 -25.23 -24.89
CA ASP A 210 -6.52 -25.58 -26.25
C ASP A 210 -6.05 -24.34 -27.04
N ALA A 211 -5.20 -23.51 -26.43
CA ALA A 211 -4.21 -22.84 -27.26
C ALA A 211 -3.24 -23.96 -27.67
N PRO A 212 -3.10 -24.30 -28.96
CA PRO A 212 -2.26 -25.42 -29.37
C PRO A 212 -0.86 -25.18 -28.81
N ASP A 213 -0.30 -26.17 -28.12
CA ASP A 213 0.99 -26.10 -27.43
C ASP A 213 2.14 -25.63 -28.33
N SER A 214 1.96 -25.71 -29.66
CA SER A 214 2.83 -25.13 -30.69
C SER A 214 2.98 -23.60 -30.63
N GLU A 215 1.99 -22.89 -30.10
CA GLU A 215 2.03 -21.43 -29.92
C GLU A 215 2.53 -21.05 -28.52
N LEU A 216 2.40 -21.97 -27.55
CA LEU A 216 2.86 -21.80 -26.17
C LEU A 216 4.37 -22.08 -26.01
N MET A 217 4.93 -22.97 -26.84
CA MET A 217 6.36 -23.33 -26.83
C MET A 217 7.01 -23.10 -28.20
N GLY A 218 7.02 -21.84 -28.67
CA GLY A 218 8.00 -21.31 -29.62
C GLY A 218 8.49 -22.28 -30.72
N GLY A 219 7.57 -22.80 -31.54
CA GLY A 219 7.89 -23.69 -32.65
C GLY A 219 8.80 -22.99 -33.68
N GLY A 220 10.00 -23.54 -33.87
CA GLY A 220 11.07 -22.97 -34.69
C GLY A 220 10.75 -22.82 -36.18
N GLY A 221 10.96 -21.62 -36.69
CA GLY A 221 10.97 -21.28 -38.11
C GLY A 221 11.40 -19.82 -38.29
N ASP A 222 12.08 -19.53 -39.41
CA ASP A 222 12.70 -18.23 -39.76
C ASP A 222 11.73 -17.01 -39.67
N ASP A 223 10.43 -17.29 -39.63
CA ASP A 223 9.35 -16.32 -39.42
C ASP A 223 9.32 -15.70 -38.01
N ASN A 224 9.87 -16.35 -36.99
CA ASN A 224 9.88 -15.81 -35.62
C ASN A 224 10.85 -14.63 -35.48
N LEU A 225 11.99 -14.65 -36.19
CA LEU A 225 12.93 -13.54 -36.21
C LEU A 225 12.35 -12.31 -36.93
N SER A 226 11.59 -12.53 -37.99
CA SER A 226 10.90 -11.45 -38.71
C SER A 226 9.73 -10.89 -37.91
N ALA A 227 8.97 -11.74 -37.21
CA ALA A 227 7.89 -11.36 -36.30
C ALA A 227 8.43 -10.58 -35.08
N LEU A 228 9.54 -11.04 -34.48
CA LEU A 228 10.19 -10.35 -33.36
C LEU A 228 10.78 -8.99 -33.79
N LYS A 229 11.34 -8.90 -35.01
CA LYS A 229 11.79 -7.63 -35.59
C LYS A 229 10.62 -6.67 -35.82
N ARG A 230 9.50 -7.15 -36.38
CA ARG A 230 8.28 -6.34 -36.54
C ARG A 230 7.68 -5.93 -35.18
N ALA A 231 7.68 -6.80 -34.18
CA ALA A 231 7.21 -6.48 -32.84
C ALA A 231 8.10 -5.42 -32.18
N LYS A 232 9.42 -5.56 -32.26
CA LYS A 232 10.39 -4.56 -31.76
C LYS A 232 10.25 -3.22 -32.49
N GLU A 233 10.01 -3.24 -33.80
CA GLU A 233 9.80 -2.03 -34.58
C GLU A 233 8.47 -1.34 -34.20
N GLN A 234 7.41 -2.10 -33.99
CA GLN A 234 6.13 -1.57 -33.52
C GLN A 234 6.23 -1.03 -32.09
N GLU A 235 7.01 -1.67 -31.21
CA GLU A 235 7.30 -1.14 -29.89
C GLU A 235 8.17 0.12 -29.94
N ALA A 236 9.15 0.18 -30.83
CA ALA A 236 9.97 1.37 -31.05
C ALA A 236 9.14 2.53 -31.61
N ARG A 237 8.24 2.26 -32.56
CA ARG A 237 7.27 3.24 -33.08
C ARG A 237 6.32 3.72 -31.99
N LYS A 238 5.79 2.82 -31.14
CA LYS A 238 4.95 3.17 -29.99
C LYS A 238 5.72 3.95 -28.90
N LYS A 239 7.00 3.65 -28.69
CA LYS A 239 7.88 4.39 -27.77
C LYS A 239 8.17 5.79 -28.32
N ASN A 240 8.48 5.92 -29.60
CA ASN A 240 8.63 7.21 -30.29
C ASN A 240 7.32 8.02 -30.27
N GLU A 241 6.16 7.42 -30.51
CA GLU A 241 4.87 8.13 -30.48
C GLU A 241 4.50 8.59 -29.05
N ARG A 242 4.81 7.77 -28.03
CA ARG A 242 4.64 8.16 -26.62
C ARG A 242 5.60 9.25 -26.21
N GLU A 243 6.83 9.25 -26.74
CA GLU A 243 7.80 10.30 -26.51
C GLU A 243 7.41 11.60 -27.22
N MET A 244 6.93 11.52 -28.46
CA MET A 244 6.37 12.66 -29.20
C MET A 244 5.14 13.25 -28.50
N ARG A 245 4.21 12.41 -28.02
CA ARG A 245 3.05 12.87 -27.25
C ARG A 245 3.44 13.47 -25.90
N ARG A 246 4.48 12.94 -25.27
CA ARG A 246 5.01 13.46 -24.00
C ARG A 246 5.76 14.79 -24.21
N GLU A 247 6.49 14.92 -25.31
CA GLU A 247 7.18 16.15 -25.71
C GLU A 247 6.17 17.22 -26.11
N GLU A 248 5.10 16.87 -26.82
CA GLU A 248 4.02 17.78 -27.21
C GLU A 248 3.26 18.31 -25.99
N ILE A 249 2.94 17.45 -25.01
CA ILE A 249 2.32 17.88 -23.74
C ILE A 249 3.28 18.77 -22.92
N LEU A 250 4.58 18.44 -22.89
CA LEU A 250 5.57 19.27 -22.21
C LEU A 250 5.80 20.62 -22.92
N ARG A 251 5.71 20.64 -24.26
CA ARG A 251 5.80 21.86 -25.07
C ARG A 251 4.59 22.76 -24.88
N ALA A 252 3.38 22.19 -24.86
CA ALA A 252 2.16 22.92 -24.56
C ALA A 252 2.18 23.51 -23.13
N ARG A 253 2.63 22.73 -22.14
CA ARG A 253 2.75 23.18 -20.75
C ARG A 253 3.84 24.24 -20.55
N LYS A 254 4.91 24.19 -21.35
CA LYS A 254 5.97 25.22 -21.34
C LYS A 254 5.47 26.52 -21.96
N ALA A 255 4.75 26.45 -23.08
CA ALA A 255 4.14 27.60 -23.74
C ALA A 255 3.12 28.30 -22.82
N GLU A 256 2.25 27.54 -22.13
CA GLU A 256 1.29 28.09 -21.16
C GLU A 256 1.98 28.81 -19.99
N ARG A 257 3.10 28.25 -19.51
CA ARG A 257 3.89 28.89 -18.44
C ARG A 257 4.63 30.14 -18.93
N GLU A 258 5.16 30.12 -20.15
CA GLU A 258 5.83 31.27 -20.76
C GLU A 258 4.85 32.41 -21.07
N GLU A 259 3.62 32.10 -21.50
CA GLU A 259 2.54 33.07 -21.69
C GLU A 259 2.16 33.74 -20.36
N ARG A 260 1.95 32.94 -19.31
CA ARG A 260 1.67 33.47 -17.96
C ARG A 260 2.79 34.37 -17.45
N LEU A 261 4.06 33.98 -17.64
CA LEU A 261 5.21 34.81 -17.26
C LEU A 261 5.33 36.08 -18.11
N ALA A 262 4.96 36.03 -19.40
CA ALA A 262 4.94 37.21 -20.26
C ALA A 262 3.84 38.20 -19.86
N GLU A 263 2.67 37.74 -19.42
CA GLU A 263 1.63 38.59 -18.85
C GLU A 263 2.08 39.29 -17.57
N TYR A 264 2.79 38.58 -16.67
CA TYR A 264 3.38 39.20 -15.49
C TYR A 264 4.45 40.22 -15.86
N LYS A 265 5.33 39.91 -16.82
CA LYS A 265 6.32 40.86 -17.33
C LYS A 265 5.69 42.11 -17.96
N LYS A 266 4.60 41.97 -18.70
CA LYS A 266 3.86 43.13 -19.25
C LYS A 266 3.28 44.01 -18.15
N LYS A 267 2.69 43.42 -17.11
CA LYS A 267 2.20 44.15 -15.94
C LYS A 267 3.34 44.84 -15.18
N GLU A 268 4.48 44.18 -15.03
CA GLU A 268 5.69 44.76 -14.46
C GLU A 268 6.26 45.90 -15.32
N GLU A 269 6.26 45.76 -16.64
CA GLU A 269 6.69 46.81 -17.58
C GLU A 269 5.76 48.02 -17.58
N GLU A 270 4.44 47.80 -17.48
CA GLU A 270 3.43 48.87 -17.35
C GLU A 270 3.60 49.64 -16.04
N THR A 271 3.77 48.92 -14.93
CA THR A 271 3.99 49.52 -13.60
C THR A 271 5.35 50.20 -13.49
N MET A 272 6.41 49.56 -13.98
CA MET A 272 7.74 50.16 -14.06
C MET A 272 7.77 51.34 -15.04
N GLY A 273 7.00 51.29 -16.12
CA GLY A 273 6.84 52.38 -17.08
C GLY A 273 6.15 53.59 -16.45
N TRP A 274 5.08 53.35 -15.69
CA TRP A 274 4.40 54.38 -14.91
C TRP A 274 5.31 54.99 -13.83
N LEU A 275 6.04 54.16 -13.07
CA LEU A 275 7.01 54.62 -12.09
C LEU A 275 8.18 55.38 -12.72
N LYS A 276 8.69 54.94 -13.86
CA LYS A 276 9.73 55.66 -14.62
C LYS A 276 9.22 56.99 -15.16
N ALA A 277 7.97 57.07 -15.64
CA ALA A 277 7.37 58.32 -16.08
C ALA A 277 7.20 59.32 -14.93
N LEU A 278 6.77 58.83 -13.76
CA LEU A 278 6.65 59.65 -12.55
C LEU A 278 8.03 60.12 -12.05
N ALA A 279 9.02 59.24 -12.04
CA ALA A 279 10.40 59.57 -11.68
C ALA A 279 11.00 60.60 -12.65
N LYS A 280 10.77 60.44 -13.96
CA LYS A 280 11.22 61.37 -15.01
C LYS A 280 10.57 62.76 -14.86
N GLN A 281 9.28 62.81 -14.53
CA GLN A 281 8.57 64.06 -14.26
C GLN A 281 9.10 64.77 -13.00
N ARG A 282 9.62 64.02 -12.02
CA ARG A 282 10.06 64.55 -10.72
C ARG A 282 11.57 64.83 -10.65
N PHE A 283 12.38 64.14 -11.43
CA PHE A 283 13.85 64.17 -11.34
C PHE A 283 14.58 64.36 -12.69
N GLY A 284 13.88 64.42 -13.83
CA GLY A 284 14.45 64.72 -15.15
C GLY A 284 14.72 63.50 -16.03
#